data_AF-A0AAV4KEX7-F1
#
_entry.id   AF-A0AAV4KEX7-F1
#
_cell.length_a   1.000
_cell.length_b   1.000
_cell.length_c   1.000
_cell.angle_alpha   90.00
_cell.angle_beta   90.00
_cell.angle_gamma   90.00
#
_symmetry.space_group_name_H-M   'P 1'
#
loop_
_entity.id
_entity.type
_entity.pdbx_description
1 polymer ?
#
loop_
_entity_poly.entity_id
_entity_poly.type
_entity_poly.pdbx_seq_one_letter_code
_entity_poly.pdbx_strand_id
1 'polypeptide(L)' 'MLMAHPMVLENLVEQYGTLRALYTENGSAEVRRQLEDVTYTLCVSTGTRDIDAALTASCRQLARARSEIDFALVG' A
#
# COMPACT_ATOMS: atom_id res chain seq x y z
N MET A 1 5.42 16.61 -5.76
CA MET A 1 4.64 15.67 -4.93
C MET A 1 4.92 14.27 -5.46
N LEU A 2 5.53 13.43 -4.63
CA LEU A 2 6.02 12.11 -5.02
C LEU A 2 4.80 11.20 -5.24
N MET A 3 4.27 11.13 -6.47
CA MET A 3 3.33 10.07 -6.80
C MET A 3 4.10 8.76 -6.67
N ALA A 4 3.78 7.97 -5.64
CA ALA A 4 4.35 6.65 -5.47
C ALA A 4 4.12 5.86 -6.76
N HIS A 5 5.18 5.30 -7.32
CA HIS A 5 5.05 4.45 -8.49
C HIS A 5 4.08 3.31 -8.16
N PRO A 6 3.15 2.95 -9.05
CA PRO A 6 2.11 1.96 -8.74
C PRO A 6 2.69 0.61 -8.29
N MET A 7 3.85 0.21 -8.82
CA MET A 7 4.57 -0.99 -8.35
C MET A 7 5.02 -0.90 -6.89
N VAL A 8 5.45 0.29 -6.44
CA VAL A 8 5.85 0.51 -5.04
C VAL A 8 4.63 0.45 -4.13
N LEU A 9 3.49 0.99 -4.58
CA LEU A 9 2.25 0.96 -3.82
C LEU A 9 1.68 -0.46 -3.66
N GLU A 10 1.72 -1.26 -4.73
CA GLU A 10 1.34 -2.67 -4.69
C GLU A 10 2.20 -3.45 -3.69
N ASN A 11 3.52 -3.28 -3.76
CA ASN A 11 4.45 -3.96 -2.87
C ASN A 11 4.24 -3.56 -1.40
N LEU A 12 3.92 -2.30 -1.12
CA LEU A 12 3.59 -1.82 0.23
C LEU A 12 2.31 -2.47 0.78
N VAL A 13 1.28 -2.64 -0.05
CA VAL A 13 0.03 -3.32 0.35
C VAL A 13 0.28 -4.80 0.66
N GLU A 14 1.09 -5.48 -0.17
CA GLU A 14 1.49 -6.87 0.09
C GLU A 14 2.30 -7.01 1.37
N GLN A 15 3.32 -6.17 1.58
CA GLN A 15 4.11 -6.15 2.81
C GLN A 15 3.25 -5.92 4.05
N TYR A 16 2.29 -4.99 3.99
CA TYR A 16 1.35 -4.76 5.09
C TYR A 16 0.57 -6.03 5.44
N GLY A 17 0.06 -6.74 4.43
CA GLY A 17 -0.66 -8.01 4.62
C GLY A 17 0.20 -9.09 5.29
N THR A 18 1.43 -9.28 4.82
CA THR A 18 2.38 -10.25 5.40
C THR A 18 2.75 -9.87 6.83
N LEU A 19 3.11 -8.62 7.09
CA LEU A 19 3.45 -8.15 8.44
C LEU A 19 2.27 -8.28 9.39
N ARG A 20 1.03 -8.07 8.92
CA ARG A 20 -0.18 -8.20 9.73
C ARG A 20 -0.47 -9.65 10.12
N ALA A 21 -0.25 -10.59 9.19
CA ALA A 21 -0.32 -12.02 9.49
C ALA A 21 0.74 -12.40 10.52
N LEU A 22 2.00 -12.03 10.29
CA LEU A 22 3.12 -12.29 11.21
C LEU A 22 2.92 -11.67 12.60
N TYR A 23 2.35 -10.47 12.67
CA TYR A 23 2.03 -9.82 13.95
C TYR A 23 0.97 -10.60 14.73
N THR A 24 -0.03 -11.14 14.03
CA THR A 24 -1.08 -11.97 14.65
C THR A 24 -0.51 -13.27 15.20
N GLU A 25 0.48 -13.85 14.52
CA GLU A 25 1.10 -15.12 14.91
C GLU A 25 2.18 -14.97 16.00
N ASN A 26 3.06 -13.96 15.91
CA ASN A 26 4.24 -13.81 16.76
C ASN A 26 4.18 -12.62 17.72
N GLY A 27 3.24 -11.68 17.56
CA GLY A 27 3.02 -10.56 18.50
C GLY A 27 4.24 -9.69 18.80
N SER A 28 5.26 -9.70 17.95
CA SER A 28 6.57 -9.11 18.26
C SER A 28 6.56 -7.59 18.09
N ALA A 29 7.22 -6.89 19.03
CA ALA A 29 7.31 -5.42 19.01
C ALA A 29 8.01 -4.87 17.75
N GLU A 30 8.93 -5.64 17.17
CA GLU A 30 9.59 -5.29 15.91
C GLU A 30 8.63 -5.36 14.72
N VAL A 31 7.80 -6.40 14.63
CA VAL A 31 6.78 -6.55 13.59
C VAL A 31 5.72 -5.46 13.72
N ARG A 32 5.32 -5.12 14.96
CA ARG A 32 4.42 -4.00 15.21
C ARG A 32 4.99 -2.69 14.66
N ARG A 33 6.26 -2.41 14.93
CA ARG A 33 6.92 -1.18 14.48
C ARG A 33 7.05 -1.10 12.96
N GLN A 34 7.36 -2.22 12.30
CA GLN A 34 7.36 -2.30 10.83
C GLN A 34 5.96 -2.09 10.24
N LEU A 35 4.94 -2.67 10.87
CA LEU A 35 3.55 -2.51 10.44
C LEU A 35 3.08 -1.05 10.58
N GLU A 36 3.48 -0.36 11.65
CA GLU A 36 3.23 1.08 11.85
C GLU A 36 3.94 1.93 10.78
N ASP A 37 5.18 1.60 10.42
CA ASP A 37 5.94 2.31 9.39
C ASP A 37 5.34 2.15 7.98
N VAL A 38 4.97 0.92 7.61
CA VAL A 38 4.28 0.64 6.34
C VAL A 38 2.92 1.32 6.28
N THR A 39 2.18 1.31 7.41
CA THR A 39 0.89 2.02 7.53
C THR A 39 1.05 3.52 7.33
N TYR A 40 2.05 4.12 7.99
CA TYR A 40 2.34 5.53 7.85
C TYR A 40 2.70 5.89 6.40
N THR A 41 3.55 5.09 5.77
CA THR A 41 3.94 5.27 4.37
C THR A 41 2.76 5.14 3.42
N LEU A 42 1.87 4.17 3.62
CA LEU A 42 0.63 4.00 2.85
C LEU A 42 -0.28 5.21 3.00
N CYS A 43 -0.52 5.67 4.23
CA CYS A 43 -1.35 6.85 4.49
C CYS A 43 -0.79 8.10 3.81
N VAL A 44 0.51 8.36 3.92
CA VAL A 44 1.15 9.52 3.27
C VAL A 44 1.13 9.40 1.75
N SER A 45 1.42 8.22 1.20
CA SER A 45 1.46 7.98 -0.25
C SER A 45 0.07 8.07 -0.90
N THR A 46 -0.97 7.67 -0.17
CA THR A 46 -2.37 7.73 -0.63
C THR A 46 -3.08 9.03 -0.24
N GLY A 47 -2.46 9.86 0.61
CA GLY A 47 -3.07 11.08 1.15
C GLY A 47 -4.23 10.83 2.11
N THR A 48 -4.25 9.67 2.77
CA THR A 48 -5.29 9.26 3.70
C THR A 48 -4.82 9.35 5.16
N ARG A 49 -5.76 9.19 6.10
CA ARG A 49 -5.50 9.31 7.56
C ARG A 49 -5.67 8.01 8.31
N ASP A 50 -6.11 6.95 7.64
CA ASP A 50 -6.45 5.67 8.22
C ASP A 50 -6.02 4.55 7.26
N ILE A 51 -5.61 3.41 7.81
CA ILE A 51 -5.12 2.28 7.03
C ILE A 51 -6.19 1.67 6.13
N ASP A 52 -7.44 1.62 6.56
CA ASP A 52 -8.54 1.07 5.76
C ASP A 52 -8.86 1.99 4.56
N ALA A 53 -8.83 3.30 4.82
CA ALA A 53 -8.90 4.32 3.77
C ALA A 53 -7.70 4.24 2.82
N ALA A 54 -6.49 4.02 3.35
CA ALA A 54 -5.28 3.87 2.56
C ALA A 54 -5.36 2.66 1.64
N LEU A 55 -5.77 1.49 2.14
CA LEU A 55 -5.93 0.28 1.34
C LEU A 55 -6.98 0.45 0.23
N THR A 56 -8.11 1.09 0.55
CA THR A 56 -9.15 1.40 -0.45
C THR A 56 -8.63 2.35 -1.52
N ALA A 57 -7.90 3.40 -1.12
CA ALA A 57 -7.30 4.35 -2.04
C ALA A 57 -6.23 3.69 -2.92
N SER A 58 -5.37 2.85 -2.33
CA SER A 58 -4.37 2.07 -3.06
C SER A 58 -5.00 1.17 -4.11
N CYS A 59 -6.06 0.43 -3.76
CA CYS A 59 -6.77 -0.42 -4.71
C CYS A 59 -7.34 0.37 -5.91
N ARG A 60 -7.92 1.55 -5.64
CA ARG A 60 -8.40 2.45 -6.71
C ARG A 60 -7.26 2.99 -7.58
N GLN A 61 -6.15 3.36 -6.96
CA GLN A 61 -4.98 3.92 -7.65
C GLN A 61 -4.28 2.87 -8.53
N LEU A 62 -4.18 1.62 -8.06
CA LEU A 62 -3.69 0.48 -8.84
C LEU A 62 -4.63 0.15 -10.01
N ALA A 63 -5.95 0.16 -9.78
CA ALA A 63 -6.92 -0.06 -10.85
C ALA A 63 -6.84 1.01 -11.95
N ARG A 64 -6.67 2.28 -11.55
CA ARG A 64 -6.46 3.39 -12.48
C ARG A 64 -5.15 3.26 -13.25
N ALA A 65 -4.04 2.97 -12.56
CA ALA A 65 -2.74 2.79 -13.19
C ALA A 65 -2.74 1.64 -14.20
N ARG A 66 -3.41 0.52 -13.89
CA ARG A 66 -3.58 -0.58 -14.83
C ARG A 66 -4.39 -0.18 -16.07
N SER A 67 -5.42 0.64 -15.90
CA SER A 67 -6.20 1.17 -17.03
C SER A 67 -5.41 2.18 -17.88
N GLU A 68 -4.54 2.99 -17.27
CA GLU A 68 -3.69 3.94 -17.97
C GLU A 68 -2.58 3.22 -18.78
N ILE A 69 -2.03 2.12 -18.25
CA ILE A 69 -1.06 1.27 -18.95
C ILE A 69 -1.69 0.53 -20.13
N ASP A 70 -2.89 -0.03 -19.95
CA ASP A 70 -3.64 -0.72 -21.02
C ASP A 70 -3.91 0.22 -22.21
N PHE A 71 -4.31 1.46 -21.95
CA PHE A 71 -4.51 2.47 -22.98
C PHE A 71 -3.20 2.87 -23.69
N ALA A 72 -2.07 2.91 -22.97
CA ALA A 72 -0.76 3.24 -23.54
C ALA A 72 -0.19 2.13 -24.44
N LEU A 73 -0.65 0.88 -24.30
CA LEU A 73 -0.24 -0.27 -25.14
C LEU A 73 -1.10 -0.44 -26.41
N VAL A 74 -2.28 0.19 -26.46
CA VAL A 74 -3.25 0.09 -27.56
C VAL A 74 -3.24 1.30 -28.51
N GLY A 75 -2.55 2.39 -28.13
CA GLY A 75 -2.47 3.65 -28.88
C GLY A 75 -1.36 3.73 -29.94
#